data_AF-M6E9T4-F1
#
_entry.id   AF-M6E9T4-F1
#
_cell.length_a   1.000
_cell.length_b   1.000
_cell.length_c   1.000
_cell.angle_alpha   90.00
_cell.angle_beta   90.00
_cell.angle_gamma   90.00
#
_symmetry.space_group_name_H-M   'P 1'
#
loop_
_entity.id
_entity.type
_entity.pdbx_description
1 polymer ?
#
loop_
_entity_poly.entity_id
_entity_poly.type
_entity_poly.pdbx_seq_one_letter_code
_entity_poly.pdbx_strand_id
1 'polypeptide(L)'
;MIISAIGSFIPGFKEFYPRAPITNERLLYHATWLTTLIFETVYLYTFYFTEFFFRKFLIRYLSVVGRYHAVGMAALIYGMVHFQKPRGEILSSFFGGLLMGALSIRTHSIRGGLYAHIALAAGMEFFTGIYIWDKLF
;
A
#
# COMPACT_ATOMS: atom_id res chain seq x y z
N MET A 1 11.77 -2.05 -3.80
CA MET A 1 11.94 -2.66 -5.13
C MET A 1 12.23 -4.15 -5.07
N ILE A 2 13.32 -4.63 -4.46
CA ILE A 2 13.64 -6.08 -4.40
C ILE A 2 12.50 -6.89 -3.75
N ILE A 3 11.95 -6.41 -2.62
CA ILE A 3 10.83 -7.07 -1.93
C ILE A 3 9.62 -7.20 -2.86
N SER A 4 9.25 -6.12 -3.57
CA SER A 4 8.14 -6.15 -4.52
C SER A 4 8.38 -7.07 -5.71
N ALA A 5 9.62 -7.13 -6.20
CA ALA A 5 10.01 -8.02 -7.29
C ALA A 5 9.87 -9.49 -6.89
N ILE A 6 10.29 -9.85 -5.68
CA ILE A 6 10.13 -11.21 -5.15
C ILE A 6 8.63 -11.50 -4.92
N GLY A 7 7.92 -10.55 -4.33
CA GLY A 7 6.48 -10.67 -4.04
C GLY A 7 5.63 -10.89 -5.29
N SER A 8 6.01 -10.30 -6.43
CA SER A 8 5.26 -10.45 -7.70
C SER A 8 5.27 -11.89 -8.25
N PHE A 9 6.15 -12.76 -7.77
CA PHE A 9 6.13 -14.19 -8.13
C PHE A 9 5.12 -15.01 -7.32
N ILE A 10 4.59 -14.47 -6.22
CA ILE A 10 3.63 -15.16 -5.37
C ILE A 10 2.24 -15.09 -6.03
N PRO A 11 1.52 -16.22 -6.22
CA PRO A 11 0.25 -16.25 -6.96
C PRO A 11 -0.79 -15.24 -6.46
N GLY A 12 -0.98 -15.12 -5.15
CA GLY A 12 -1.97 -14.18 -4.59
C GLY A 12 -1.69 -12.71 -4.94
N PHE A 13 -0.43 -12.31 -5.11
CA PHE A 13 -0.10 -10.95 -5.55
C PHE A 13 -0.37 -10.74 -7.04
N LYS A 14 -0.17 -11.77 -7.88
CA LYS A 14 -0.53 -11.72 -9.31
C LYS A 14 -2.03 -11.61 -9.56
N GLU A 15 -2.83 -12.16 -8.64
CA GLU A 15 -4.29 -12.09 -8.71
C GLU A 15 -4.83 -10.74 -8.22
N PHE A 16 -4.09 -10.05 -7.34
CA PHE A 16 -4.52 -8.80 -6.72
C PHE A 16 -3.98 -7.55 -7.44
N TYR A 17 -2.80 -7.64 -8.04
CA TYR A 17 -2.11 -6.56 -8.75
C TYR A 17 -1.93 -6.89 -10.25
N PRO A 18 -1.76 -5.87 -11.09
CA PRO A 18 -1.95 -4.46 -10.79
C PRO A 18 -3.42 -4.12 -10.51
N ARG A 19 -3.63 -2.99 -9.82
CA ARG A 19 -4.96 -2.48 -9.47
C ARG A 19 -5.60 -1.68 -10.60
N ALA A 20 -4.80 -1.23 -11.56
CA ALA A 20 -5.28 -0.55 -12.75
C ALA A 20 -6.34 -1.41 -13.46
N PRO A 21 -7.52 -0.85 -13.78
CA PRO A 21 -8.56 -1.58 -14.46
C PRO A 21 -8.12 -1.98 -15.87
N ILE A 22 -8.46 -3.20 -16.26
CA ILE A 22 -8.33 -3.66 -17.66
C ILE A 22 -9.46 -3.08 -18.51
N THR A 23 -9.26 -3.08 -19.83
CA THR A 23 -10.29 -2.67 -20.80
C THR A 23 -11.60 -3.43 -20.54
N ASN A 24 -12.69 -2.68 -20.40
CA ASN A 24 -14.02 -3.22 -20.13
C ASN A 24 -15.06 -2.46 -20.94
N GLU A 25 -15.51 -3.10 -22.03
CA GLU A 25 -16.49 -2.54 -22.96
C GLU A 25 -17.85 -2.26 -22.30
N ARG A 26 -18.24 -3.04 -21.28
CA ARG A 26 -19.51 -2.84 -20.57
C ARG A 26 -19.53 -1.55 -19.75
N LEU A 27 -18.36 -1.09 -19.32
CA LEU A 27 -18.19 0.15 -18.55
C LEU A 27 -17.73 1.32 -19.43
N LEU A 28 -17.67 1.14 -20.76
CA LEU A 28 -17.11 2.10 -21.71
C LEU A 28 -15.68 2.56 -21.29
N TYR A 29 -14.94 1.66 -20.65
CA TYR A 29 -13.59 1.93 -20.16
C TYR A 29 -12.56 1.25 -21.07
N HIS A 30 -11.67 2.06 -21.65
CA HIS A 30 -10.52 1.56 -22.39
C HIS A 30 -9.25 1.86 -21.62
N ALA A 31 -8.51 0.80 -21.30
CA ALA A 31 -7.22 0.91 -20.67
C ALA A 31 -6.21 1.39 -21.73
N THR A 32 -5.46 2.43 -21.40
CA THR A 32 -4.44 3.06 -22.24
C THR A 32 -3.30 3.50 -21.34
N TRP A 33 -2.12 3.76 -21.91
CA TRP A 33 -0.95 4.19 -21.15
C TRP A 33 -1.24 5.42 -20.29
N LEU A 34 -2.04 6.34 -20.83
CA LEU A 34 -2.45 7.55 -20.13
C LEU A 34 -3.45 7.26 -19.01
N THR A 35 -4.51 6.48 -19.27
CA THR A 35 -5.54 6.18 -18.25
C THR A 35 -4.97 5.35 -17.11
N THR A 36 -4.08 4.41 -17.39
CA THR A 36 -3.34 3.64 -16.38
C THR A 36 -2.40 4.53 -15.58
N LEU A 37 -1.62 5.41 -16.23
CA LEU A 37 -0.74 6.33 -15.50
C LEU A 37 -1.50 7.30 -14.57
N ILE A 38 -2.66 7.80 -15.02
CA ILE A 38 -3.54 8.63 -14.20
C ILE A 38 -4.05 7.82 -13.01
N PHE A 39 -4.53 6.60 -13.24
CA PHE A 39 -4.99 5.70 -12.18
C PHE A 39 -3.89 5.46 -11.16
N GLU A 40 -2.69 5.06 -11.59
CA GLU A 40 -1.54 4.79 -10.72
C GLU A 40 -1.16 6.03 -9.91
N THR A 41 -1.16 7.21 -10.52
CA THR A 41 -0.84 8.45 -9.81
C THR A 41 -1.84 8.75 -8.69
N VAL A 42 -3.14 8.63 -8.99
CA VAL A 42 -4.21 8.84 -8.00
C VAL A 42 -4.15 7.78 -6.90
N TYR A 43 -3.96 6.51 -7.29
CA TYR A 43 -3.80 5.39 -6.39
C TYR A 43 -2.63 5.60 -5.43
N LEU A 44 -1.44 5.93 -5.94
CA LEU A 44 -0.25 6.18 -5.11
C LEU A 44 -0.44 7.41 -4.20
N TYR A 45 -1.18 8.42 -4.64
CA TYR A 45 -1.50 9.60 -3.81
C TYR A 45 -2.36 9.25 -2.59
N THR A 46 -3.19 8.20 -2.66
CA THR A 46 -3.98 7.74 -1.51
C THR A 46 -3.11 7.31 -0.32
N PHE A 47 -1.86 6.91 -0.56
CA PHE A 47 -0.94 6.53 0.50
C PHE A 47 -0.52 7.70 1.38
N TYR A 48 -0.56 8.94 0.87
CA TYR A 48 -0.39 10.12 1.71
C TYR A 48 -1.43 10.15 2.84
N PHE A 49 -2.70 9.97 2.50
CA PHE A 49 -3.80 9.96 3.47
C PHE A 49 -3.72 8.75 4.40
N THR A 50 -3.34 7.59 3.86
CA THR A 50 -3.12 6.38 4.66
C THR A 50 -2.05 6.60 5.72
N GLU A 51 -0.88 7.10 5.32
CA GLU A 51 0.21 7.38 6.26
C GLU A 51 -0.14 8.51 7.23
N PHE A 52 -0.81 9.56 6.77
CA PHE A 52 -1.29 10.62 7.64
C PHE A 52 -2.24 10.08 8.72
N PHE A 53 -3.21 9.26 8.32
CA PHE A 53 -4.19 8.68 9.23
C PHE A 53 -3.51 7.77 10.26
N PHE A 54 -2.73 6.77 9.82
CA PHE A 54 -2.16 5.79 10.73
C PHE A 54 -0.98 6.32 11.55
N ARG A 55 -0.07 7.13 10.96
CA ARG A 55 1.21 7.49 11.60
C ARG A 55 1.20 8.82 12.32
N LYS A 56 0.19 9.67 12.05
CA LYS A 56 -0.04 10.93 12.77
C LYS A 56 -1.35 10.91 13.54
N PHE A 57 -2.49 10.83 12.86
CA PHE A 57 -3.80 11.02 13.49
C PHE A 57 -4.10 9.94 14.55
N LEU A 58 -4.07 8.67 14.15
CA LEU A 58 -4.45 7.54 14.99
C LEU A 58 -3.48 7.35 16.17
N ILE A 59 -2.17 7.33 15.92
CA ILE A 59 -1.17 7.25 16.99
C ILE A 59 -1.32 8.40 17.98
N ARG A 60 -1.54 9.64 17.51
CA ARG A 60 -1.72 10.80 18.40
C ARG A 60 -2.98 10.67 19.24
N TYR A 61 -4.09 10.26 18.64
CA TYR A 61 -5.35 10.07 19.35
C TYR A 61 -5.24 8.97 20.41
N LEU A 62 -4.61 7.84 20.07
CA LEU A 62 -4.39 6.72 20.99
C LEU A 62 -3.23 6.93 21.97
N SER A 63 -2.45 8.02 21.85
CA SER A 63 -1.31 8.26 22.76
C SER A 63 -1.72 8.49 24.22
N VAL A 64 -3.02 8.65 24.50
CA VAL A 64 -3.58 8.69 25.86
C VAL A 64 -3.27 7.42 26.67
N VAL A 65 -3.09 6.26 26.02
CA VAL A 65 -2.69 5.00 26.67
C VAL A 65 -1.17 4.73 26.62
N GLY A 66 -0.39 5.74 26.20
CA GLY A 66 1.06 5.66 26.03
C GLY A 66 1.48 5.46 24.57
N ARG A 67 2.58 6.13 24.19
CA ARG A 67 3.05 6.24 22.80
C ARG A 67 3.36 4.88 22.15
N TYR A 68 3.94 3.93 22.88
CA TYR A 68 4.27 2.60 22.36
C TYR A 68 3.04 1.70 22.21
N HIS A 69 2.09 1.74 23.16
CA HIS A 69 0.82 1.03 23.04
C HIS A 69 0.01 1.54 21.85
N ALA A 70 0.00 2.87 21.63
CA ALA A 70 -0.64 3.49 20.48
C ALA A 70 -0.10 2.96 19.15
N VAL A 71 1.21 2.71 19.02
CA VAL A 71 1.80 2.08 17.82
C VAL A 71 1.29 0.66 17.65
N GLY A 72 1.28 -0.15 18.71
CA GLY A 72 0.80 -1.52 18.67
C GLY A 72 -0.66 -1.59 18.21
N MET A 73 -1.53 -0.77 18.80
CA MET A 73 -2.94 -0.67 18.42
C MET A 73 -3.11 -0.20 16.98
N ALA A 74 -2.39 0.86 16.57
CA ALA A 74 -2.44 1.35 15.19
C ALA A 74 -1.97 0.31 14.17
N ALA A 75 -0.92 -0.45 14.49
CA ALA A 75 -0.41 -1.53 13.64
C ALA A 75 -1.39 -2.68 13.50
N LEU A 76 -2.08 -3.07 14.59
CA LEU A 76 -3.14 -4.08 14.54
C LEU A 76 -4.28 -3.64 13.61
N ILE A 77 -4.78 -2.41 13.78
CA ILE A 77 -5.83 -1.86 12.91
C ILE A 77 -5.36 -1.81 11.46
N TYR A 78 -4.11 -1.42 11.23
CA TYR A 78 -3.52 -1.37 9.89
C TYR A 78 -3.45 -2.75 9.24
N GLY A 79 -3.08 -3.79 9.99
CA GLY A 79 -3.12 -5.19 9.51
C GLY A 79 -4.55 -5.65 9.17
N MET A 80 -5.56 -5.28 9.97
CA MET A 80 -6.95 -5.64 9.71
C MET A 80 -7.49 -5.04 8.40
N VAL A 81 -7.12 -3.79 8.08
CA VAL A 81 -7.50 -3.16 6.80
C VAL A 81 -6.95 -3.92 5.59
N HIS A 82 -5.93 -4.76 5.78
CA HIS A 82 -5.36 -5.58 4.72
C HIS A 82 -6.01 -6.96 4.56
N PHE A 83 -7.07 -7.30 5.29
CA PHE A 83 -7.66 -8.66 5.25
C PHE A 83 -8.17 -9.13 3.88
N GLN A 84 -8.49 -8.22 2.98
CA GLN A 84 -8.89 -8.56 1.60
C GLN A 84 -7.69 -8.74 0.64
N LYS A 85 -6.47 -8.53 1.13
CA LYS A 85 -5.23 -8.60 0.37
C LYS A 85 -4.55 -9.97 0.51
N PRO A 86 -3.52 -10.28 -0.29
CA PRO A 86 -2.77 -11.51 -0.15
C PRO A 86 -2.26 -11.72 1.28
N ARG A 87 -2.29 -12.96 1.78
CA ARG A 87 -1.94 -13.28 3.18
C ARG A 87 -0.58 -12.73 3.62
N GLY A 88 0.39 -12.69 2.71
CA GLY A 88 1.70 -12.10 2.95
C GLY A 88 1.64 -10.59 3.23
N GLU A 89 0.71 -9.85 2.60
CA GLU A 89 0.50 -8.42 2.89
C GLU A 89 -0.12 -8.19 4.24
N ILE A 90 -1.03 -9.04 4.71
CA ILE A 90 -1.64 -8.86 6.03
C ILE A 90 -0.56 -8.86 7.12
N LEU A 91 0.29 -9.88 7.11
CA LEU A 91 1.34 -10.05 8.10
C LEU A 91 2.44 -8.98 7.97
N SER A 92 2.90 -8.71 6.74
CA SER A 92 3.92 -7.69 6.51
C SER A 92 3.41 -6.27 6.77
N SER A 93 2.13 -5.99 6.56
CA SER A 93 1.50 -4.72 6.94
C SER A 93 1.45 -4.54 8.45
N PHE A 94 1.16 -5.58 9.23
CA PHE A 94 1.25 -5.47 10.69
C PHE A 94 2.67 -5.08 11.15
N PHE A 95 3.69 -5.82 10.70
CA PHE A 95 5.09 -5.52 11.06
C PHE A 95 5.58 -4.18 10.50
N GLY A 96 5.20 -3.83 9.27
CA GLY A 96 5.46 -2.51 8.69
C GLY A 96 4.74 -1.40 9.45
N GLY A 97 3.53 -1.67 9.97
CA GLY A 97 2.79 -0.83 10.91
C GLY A 97 3.60 -0.50 12.16
N LEU A 98 4.14 -1.54 12.80
CA LEU A 98 4.98 -1.41 14.00
C LEU A 98 6.26 -0.60 13.71
N LEU A 99 7.00 -0.99 12.67
CA LEU A 99 8.27 -0.36 12.31
C LEU A 99 8.09 1.12 11.95
N MET A 100 7.16 1.41 11.05
CA MET A 100 6.95 2.79 10.57
C MET A 100 6.23 3.64 11.61
N GLY A 101 5.39 3.05 12.48
CA GLY A 101 4.80 3.74 13.63
C GLY A 101 5.84 4.12 14.68
N ALA A 102 6.78 3.23 15.00
CA ALA A 102 7.90 3.56 15.88
C ALA A 102 8.80 4.64 15.26
N LEU A 103 9.07 4.55 13.95
CA LEU A 103 9.84 5.55 13.23
C LEU A 103 9.14 6.92 13.20
N SER A 104 7.81 6.97 13.04
CA SER A 104 7.07 8.23 13.01
C SER A 104 7.09 8.95 14.35
N ILE A 105 7.10 8.20 15.46
CA ILE A 105 7.24 8.72 16.81
C ILE A 105 8.62 9.33 17.04
N ARG A 106 9.68 8.66 16.55
CA ARG A 106 11.07 9.12 16.69
C ARG A 106 11.40 10.32 15.81
N THR A 107 10.92 10.31 14.57
CA THR A 107 11.25 11.34 13.56
C THR A 107 10.22 12.46 13.46
N HIS A 108 9.08 12.33 14.15
CA HIS A 108 7.94 13.25 14.07
C HIS A 108 7.41 13.47 12.64
N SER A 109 7.65 12.51 11.75
CA SER A 109 7.41 12.61 10.32
C SER A 109 6.74 11.37 9.76
N ILE A 110 5.88 11.56 8.75
CA ILE A 110 5.30 10.45 7.96
C ILE A 110 6.15 10.09 6.75
N ARG A 111 7.16 10.91 6.41
CA ARG A 111 7.88 10.82 5.14
C ARG A 111 8.53 9.44 4.94
N GLY A 112 9.12 8.87 5.98
CA GLY A 112 9.68 7.52 5.93
C GLY A 112 8.61 6.48 5.56
N GLY A 113 7.46 6.52 6.25
CA GLY A 113 6.30 5.66 5.97
C GLY A 113 5.82 5.81 4.54
N LEU A 114 5.63 7.06 4.12
CA LEU A 114 5.11 7.43 2.81
C LEU A 114 5.99 6.93 1.67
N TYR A 115 7.30 7.20 1.71
CA TYR A 115 8.19 6.76 0.64
C TYR A 115 8.32 5.23 0.60
N ALA A 116 8.37 4.56 1.76
CA ALA A 116 8.40 3.11 1.80
C ALA A 116 7.12 2.49 1.23
N HIS A 117 5.96 3.05 1.58
CA HIS A 117 4.67 2.57 1.11
C HIS A 117 4.51 2.76 -0.39
N ILE A 118 4.78 3.97 -0.90
CA ILE A 118 4.75 4.27 -2.33
C ILE A 118 5.72 3.36 -3.09
N ALA A 119 6.96 3.20 -2.61
CA ALA A 119 7.95 2.36 -3.28
C ALA A 119 7.56 0.87 -3.29
N LEU A 120 6.93 0.38 -2.23
CA LEU A 120 6.46 -1.01 -2.16
C LEU A 120 5.27 -1.21 -3.11
N ALA A 121 4.25 -0.35 -3.03
CA ALA A 121 3.04 -0.42 -3.83
C ALA A 121 3.34 -0.23 -5.32
N ALA A 122 4.02 0.85 -5.71
CA ALA A 122 4.42 1.09 -7.10
C ALA A 122 5.29 -0.05 -7.64
N GLY A 123 6.15 -0.64 -6.80
CA GLY A 123 6.92 -1.82 -7.17
C GLY A 123 6.03 -3.02 -7.48
N MET A 124 5.01 -3.29 -6.66
CA MET A 124 4.08 -4.40 -6.88
C MET A 124 3.28 -4.21 -8.17
N GLU A 125 2.75 -3.00 -8.39
CA GLU A 125 2.02 -2.60 -9.60
C GLU A 125 2.90 -2.82 -10.84
N PHE A 126 4.13 -2.31 -10.81
CA PHE A 126 5.08 -2.42 -11.93
C PHE A 126 5.47 -3.87 -12.23
N PHE A 127 5.99 -4.60 -11.24
CA PHE A 127 6.50 -5.96 -11.49
C PHE A 127 5.38 -6.94 -11.86
N THR A 128 4.17 -6.74 -11.35
CA THR A 128 3.04 -7.59 -11.70
C THR A 128 2.44 -7.18 -13.05
N GLY A 129 2.38 -5.87 -13.32
CA GLY A 129 1.91 -5.29 -14.58
C GLY A 129 2.70 -5.76 -15.80
N ILE A 130 4.02 -5.98 -15.67
CA ILE A 130 4.86 -6.59 -16.73
C ILE A 130 4.26 -7.89 -17.29
N TYR A 131 3.61 -8.70 -16.45
CA TYR A 131 3.04 -9.98 -16.89
C TYR A 131 1.66 -9.85 -17.53
N ILE A 132 1.01 -8.68 -17.47
CA ILE A 132 -0.34 -8.47 -18.02
C ILE A 132 -0.48 -7.20 -18.87
N TRP A 133 0.65 -6.60 -19.26
CA TRP A 133 0.70 -5.35 -20.01
C TRP A 133 -0.12 -5.44 -21.30
N ASP A 134 -0.01 -6.53 -22.06
CA ASP A 134 -0.77 -6.77 -23.29
C ASP A 134 -2.29 -6.78 -23.12
N LYS A 135 -2.80 -6.86 -21.87
CA LYS A 135 -4.23 -6.78 -21.54
C LYS A 135 -4.67 -5.38 -21.10
N LEU A 136 -3.70 -4.55 -20.71
CA LEU A 136 -3.92 -3.19 -20.22
C LEU A 136 -3.80 -2.14 -21.34
N PHE A 137 -3.25 -2.48 -22.51
CA PHE A 137 -2.97 -1.53 -23.60
C PHE A 137 -3.24 -2.13 -24.98
#